data_AF-E1R7N6-F1
#
_entry.id   AF-E1R7N6-F1
#
_cell.length_a   1.000
_cell.length_b   1.000
_cell.length_c   1.000
_cell.angle_alpha   90.00
_cell.angle_beta   90.00
_cell.angle_gamma   90.00
#
_symmetry.space_group_name_H-M   'P 1'
#
loop_
_entity.id
_entity.type
_entity.pdbx_description
1 polymer ?
#
loop_
_entity_poly.entity_id
_entity_poly.type
_entity_poly.pdbx_seq_one_letter_code
_entity_poly.pdbx_strand_id
1 'polypeptide(L)'
;MGLKVKESPRFRTVEKHYPFLTFSDMIETMKLIEIIDLVEGKVLCECGDLGREIESAFSSDLMSDVLTLLTDNMLLITGLTNIQAIRTAEMADIAQILFVRDKQPTAKMIELASETGICLITTRFSMFRASGILFGHGLPAVY
;
A
#
# COMPACT_ATOMS: atom_id res chain seq x y z
N MET A 1 34.97 -4.49 42.08
CA MET A 1 34.71 -5.84 41.55
C MET A 1 33.34 -5.76 40.88
N GLY A 2 33.23 -5.43 39.60
CA GLY A 2 33.64 -6.27 38.49
C GLY A 2 32.38 -6.92 37.91
N LEU A 3 31.77 -6.30 36.90
CA LEU A 3 31.00 -6.94 35.83
C LEU A 3 30.70 -5.87 34.75
N LYS A 4 31.37 -6.03 33.61
CA LYS A 4 31.03 -5.44 32.31
C LYS A 4 30.58 -6.61 31.46
N VAL A 5 29.41 -6.55 30.82
CA VAL A 5 29.21 -6.97 29.42
C VAL A 5 28.07 -6.12 28.81
N LYS A 6 28.35 -5.55 27.63
CA LYS A 6 27.45 -4.80 26.73
C LYS A 6 26.61 -5.79 25.90
N GLU A 7 25.35 -5.47 25.60
CA GLU A 7 24.66 -5.88 24.36
C GLU A 7 23.41 -5.00 24.11
N SER A 8 23.57 -3.93 23.31
CA SER A 8 22.87 -3.63 22.04
C SER A 8 21.72 -2.59 22.17
N PRO A 9 21.78 -1.42 21.49
CA PRO A 9 20.73 -0.40 21.54
C PRO A 9 19.87 -0.51 20.29
N ARG A 10 18.75 -1.23 20.35
CA ARG A 10 17.74 -1.14 19.31
C ARG A 10 16.39 -1.35 19.97
N PHE A 11 15.51 -0.35 19.81
CA PHE A 11 14.16 -0.26 20.36
C PHE A 11 14.07 0.10 21.85
N ARG A 12 14.29 1.39 22.16
CA ARG A 12 13.52 2.04 23.23
C ARG A 12 12.15 2.34 22.65
N THR A 13 11.13 1.55 22.98
CA THR A 13 9.75 2.01 22.85
C THR A 13 9.59 3.15 23.85
N VAL A 14 9.53 4.37 23.35
CA VAL A 14 9.15 5.51 24.17
C VAL A 14 7.63 5.45 24.25
N GLU A 15 7.08 4.95 25.35
CA GLU A 15 5.66 5.12 25.65
C GLU A 15 5.40 6.61 25.84
N LYS A 16 4.90 7.26 24.79
CA LYS A 16 4.49 8.65 24.84
C LYS A 16 3.05 8.67 25.37
N HIS A 17 2.91 9.14 26.60
CA HIS A 17 1.61 9.35 27.23
C HIS A 17 0.98 10.61 26.63
N TYR A 18 -0.05 10.45 25.79
CA TYR A 18 -0.75 11.56 25.14
C TYR A 18 -2.20 11.64 25.63
N PRO A 19 -2.50 12.45 26.66
CA PRO A 19 -3.78 12.44 27.36
C PRO A 19 -4.97 13.07 26.59
N PHE A 20 -4.84 13.32 25.28
CA PHE A 20 -5.86 13.98 24.45
C PHE A 20 -6.06 13.37 23.05
N LEU A 21 -5.39 12.25 22.72
CA LEU A 21 -5.59 11.60 21.42
C LEU A 21 -6.90 10.81 21.43
N THR A 22 -7.74 11.07 20.44
CA THR A 22 -8.95 10.30 20.16
C THR A 22 -8.59 9.01 19.42
N PHE A 23 -9.49 8.03 19.37
CA PHE A 23 -9.26 6.76 18.64
C PHE A 23 -8.90 7.00 17.15
N SER A 24 -9.37 8.12 16.57
CA SER A 24 -9.06 8.55 15.20
C SER A 24 -7.60 8.98 15.02
N ASP A 25 -6.93 9.45 16.09
CA ASP A 25 -5.54 9.89 16.06
C ASP A 25 -4.55 8.72 16.22
N MET A 26 -5.06 7.48 16.32
CA MET A 26 -4.28 6.25 16.48
C MET A 26 -4.19 5.39 15.21
N ILE A 27 -4.77 5.83 14.09
CA ILE A 27 -4.70 5.12 12.82
C ILE A 27 -3.49 5.66 12.06
N GLU A 28 -2.47 4.84 11.87
CA GLU A 28 -1.34 5.16 10.97
C GLU A 28 -1.84 5.06 9.52
N THR A 29 -2.38 6.16 8.99
CA THR A 29 -2.74 6.29 7.58
C THR A 29 -1.63 6.99 6.80
N MET A 30 -1.57 6.73 5.49
CA MET A 30 -0.62 7.36 4.58
C MET A 30 -1.36 7.93 3.37
N LYS A 31 -0.97 9.12 2.90
CA LYS A 31 -1.61 9.68 1.71
C LYS A 31 -1.15 8.95 0.45
N LEU A 32 -2.05 8.77 -0.51
CA LEU A 32 -1.72 8.10 -1.77
C LEU A 32 -0.53 8.78 -2.50
N ILE A 33 -0.45 10.11 -2.46
CA ILE A 33 0.68 10.85 -3.03
C ILE A 33 2.02 10.51 -2.35
N GLU A 34 2.03 10.29 -1.04
CA GLU A 34 3.25 9.92 -0.30
C GLU A 34 3.69 8.50 -0.68
N ILE A 35 2.74 7.58 -0.84
CA ILE A 35 3.02 6.22 -1.33
C ILE A 35 3.66 6.29 -2.72
N ILE A 36 3.09 7.08 -3.63
CA ILE A 36 3.62 7.26 -4.99
C ILE A 36 5.07 7.76 -4.93
N ASP A 37 5.35 8.78 -4.12
CA ASP A 37 6.71 9.32 -3.98
C ASP A 37 7.69 8.30 -3.40
N LEU A 38 7.30 7.58 -2.34
CA LEU A 38 8.13 6.57 -1.67
C LEU A 38 8.53 5.41 -2.60
N VAL A 39 7.61 4.99 -3.48
CA VAL A 39 7.86 3.89 -4.42
C VAL A 39 8.39 4.36 -5.77
N GLU A 40 8.69 5.66 -5.92
CA GLU A 40 9.02 6.27 -7.22
C GLU A 40 7.98 5.91 -8.31
N GLY A 41 6.72 5.94 -7.92
CA GLY A 41 5.58 5.48 -8.69
C GLY A 41 5.23 6.42 -9.83
N LYS A 42 4.64 5.86 -10.87
CA LYS A 42 4.02 6.60 -11.98
C LYS A 42 2.54 6.30 -12.02
N VAL A 43 1.73 7.35 -11.97
CA VAL A 43 0.28 7.27 -12.16
C VAL A 43 -0.01 7.03 -13.65
N LEU A 44 -0.87 6.05 -13.94
CA LEU A 44 -1.15 5.58 -15.30
C LEU A 44 -2.55 5.95 -15.82
N CYS A 45 -3.46 6.34 -14.94
CA CYS A 45 -4.82 6.78 -15.26
C CYS A 45 -5.22 7.96 -14.38
N GLU A 46 -6.39 8.54 -14.63
CA GLU A 46 -6.95 9.54 -13.74
C GLU A 46 -7.29 8.92 -12.38
N CYS A 47 -6.64 9.41 -11.32
CA CYS A 47 -6.70 8.81 -9.98
C CYS A 47 -7.58 9.60 -8.99
N GLY A 48 -8.33 10.61 -9.44
CA GLY A 48 -9.11 11.48 -8.55
C GLY A 48 -8.22 12.18 -7.51
N ASP A 49 -8.67 12.20 -6.25
CA ASP A 49 -7.93 12.81 -5.14
C ASP A 49 -6.72 11.95 -4.71
N LEU A 50 -5.52 12.43 -5.03
CA LEU A 50 -4.25 11.82 -4.59
C LEU A 50 -3.92 12.12 -3.12
N GLY A 51 -4.65 13.03 -2.47
CA GLY A 51 -4.51 13.35 -1.05
C GLY A 51 -5.27 12.40 -0.13
N ARG A 52 -6.06 11.47 -0.68
CA ARG A 52 -6.83 10.49 0.11
C ARG A 52 -5.93 9.58 0.94
N GLU A 53 -6.46 9.17 2.08
CA GLU A 53 -5.78 8.31 3.04
C GLU A 53 -5.87 6.84 2.64
N ILE A 54 -4.76 6.14 2.81
CA ILE A 54 -4.59 4.71 2.62
C ILE A 54 -4.28 4.11 3.99
N GLU A 55 -5.11 3.16 4.41
CA GLU A 55 -5.08 2.62 5.77
C GLU A 55 -4.19 1.38 5.89
N SER A 56 -3.99 0.66 4.79
CA SER A 56 -3.18 -0.55 4.77
C SER A 56 -2.75 -0.93 3.35
N ALA A 57 -1.84 -1.90 3.25
CA ALA A 57 -1.48 -2.51 1.97
C ALA A 57 -1.55 -4.04 2.03
N PHE A 58 -1.97 -4.64 0.92
CA PHE A 58 -1.93 -6.07 0.72
C PHE A 58 -1.10 -6.41 -0.52
N SER A 59 -0.10 -7.27 -0.36
CA SER A 59 0.77 -7.71 -1.45
C SER A 59 0.41 -9.12 -1.88
N SER A 60 -0.21 -9.27 -3.06
CA SER A 60 -0.62 -10.60 -3.54
C SER A 60 -0.78 -10.68 -5.05
N ASP A 61 -0.44 -11.85 -5.58
CA ASP A 61 -0.80 -12.30 -6.93
C ASP A 61 -1.96 -13.32 -6.90
N LEU A 62 -2.40 -13.74 -5.70
CA LEU A 62 -3.53 -14.63 -5.54
C LEU A 62 -4.82 -13.81 -5.46
N MET A 63 -5.46 -13.61 -6.61
CA MET A 63 -6.70 -12.84 -6.72
C MET A 63 -7.87 -13.46 -5.91
N SER A 64 -7.81 -14.75 -5.58
CA SER A 64 -8.75 -15.39 -4.64
C SER A 64 -8.67 -14.78 -3.25
N ASP A 65 -7.46 -14.48 -2.78
CA ASP A 65 -7.25 -13.93 -1.44
C ASP A 65 -7.74 -12.50 -1.40
N VAL A 66 -7.48 -11.73 -2.46
CA VAL A 66 -7.96 -10.35 -2.64
C VAL A 66 -9.49 -10.26 -2.48
N LEU A 67 -10.24 -11.21 -3.03
CA LEU A 67 -11.72 -11.24 -2.92
C LEU A 67 -12.24 -11.58 -1.52
N THR A 68 -11.40 -12.10 -0.63
CA THR A 68 -11.81 -12.44 0.74
C THR A 68 -11.53 -11.33 1.75
N LEU A 69 -10.85 -10.27 1.32
CA LEU A 69 -10.49 -9.15 2.19
C LEU A 69 -11.69 -8.27 2.47
N LEU A 70 -11.80 -7.85 3.73
CA LEU A 70 -12.76 -6.86 4.20
C LEU A 70 -11.95 -5.73 4.82
N THR A 71 -11.43 -4.85 3.98
CA THR A 71 -10.56 -3.74 4.40
C THR A 71 -10.80 -2.55 3.50
N ASP A 72 -11.18 -1.44 4.12
CA ASP A 72 -11.40 -0.18 3.43
C ASP A 72 -10.06 0.50 3.11
N ASN A 73 -10.07 1.35 2.08
CA ASN A 73 -8.93 2.23 1.74
C ASN A 73 -7.56 1.53 1.68
N MET A 74 -7.52 0.31 1.16
CA MET A 74 -6.32 -0.52 1.07
C MET A 74 -5.61 -0.35 -0.28
N LEU A 75 -4.28 -0.42 -0.27
CA LEU A 75 -3.45 -0.51 -1.48
C LEU A 75 -3.19 -1.97 -1.87
N LEU A 76 -3.62 -2.37 -3.06
CA LEU A 76 -3.23 -3.66 -3.64
C LEU A 76 -1.87 -3.55 -4.34
N ILE A 77 -0.87 -4.30 -3.88
CA ILE A 77 0.44 -4.42 -4.52
C ILE A 77 0.49 -5.75 -5.27
N THR A 78 0.57 -5.72 -6.59
CA THR A 78 0.49 -6.93 -7.40
C THR A 78 1.44 -6.92 -8.60
N GLY A 79 1.92 -8.10 -8.98
CA GLY A 79 2.63 -8.36 -10.22
C GLY A 79 1.73 -8.82 -11.37
N LEU A 80 0.43 -9.06 -11.11
CA LEU A 80 -0.52 -9.51 -12.11
C LEU A 80 -1.05 -8.37 -12.97
N THR A 81 -0.47 -8.22 -14.15
CA THR A 81 -0.84 -7.16 -15.10
C THR A 81 -1.73 -7.71 -16.21
N ASN A 82 -2.99 -7.97 -15.88
CA ASN A 82 -4.00 -8.41 -16.84
C ASN A 82 -5.37 -7.80 -16.51
N ILE A 83 -6.33 -7.91 -17.42
CA ILE A 83 -7.66 -7.31 -17.26
C ILE A 83 -8.46 -7.91 -16.09
N GLN A 84 -8.19 -9.16 -15.70
CA GLN A 84 -8.89 -9.81 -14.59
C GLN A 84 -8.47 -9.20 -13.26
N ALA A 85 -7.22 -8.76 -13.11
CA ALA A 85 -6.77 -8.06 -11.90
C ALA A 85 -7.57 -6.78 -11.64
N ILE A 86 -7.90 -6.01 -12.69
CA ILE A 86 -8.73 -4.80 -12.57
C ILE A 86 -10.16 -5.15 -12.14
N ARG A 87 -10.76 -6.18 -12.74
CA ARG A 87 -12.11 -6.66 -12.37
C ARG A 87 -12.16 -7.23 -10.95
N THR A 88 -11.12 -7.93 -10.53
CA THR A 88 -11.03 -8.43 -9.15
C THR A 88 -10.96 -7.27 -8.18
N ALA A 89 -10.13 -6.26 -8.46
CA ALA A 89 -10.06 -5.05 -7.64
C ALA A 89 -11.40 -4.32 -7.58
N GLU A 90 -12.10 -4.16 -8.71
CA GLU A 90 -13.45 -3.60 -8.77
C GLU A 90 -14.43 -4.40 -7.90
N MET A 91 -14.46 -5.73 -8.04
CA MET A 91 -15.33 -6.61 -7.23
C MET A 91 -14.99 -6.58 -5.73
N ALA A 92 -13.74 -6.32 -5.39
CA ALA A 92 -13.25 -6.22 -4.02
C ALA A 92 -13.30 -4.79 -3.45
N ASP A 93 -13.89 -3.83 -4.19
CA ASP A 93 -13.98 -2.42 -3.81
C ASP A 93 -12.61 -1.75 -3.54
N ILE A 94 -11.58 -2.14 -4.32
CA ILE A 94 -10.22 -1.62 -4.20
C ILE A 94 -10.02 -0.46 -5.18
N ALA A 95 -9.81 0.74 -4.64
CA ALA A 95 -9.66 1.97 -5.42
C ALA A 95 -8.22 2.29 -5.89
N GLN A 96 -7.22 1.49 -5.51
CA GLN A 96 -5.83 1.71 -5.92
C GLN A 96 -5.01 0.42 -6.06
N ILE A 97 -4.30 0.31 -7.18
CA ILE A 97 -3.42 -0.82 -7.52
C ILE A 97 -2.02 -0.30 -7.83
N LEU A 98 -1.02 -0.85 -7.15
CA LEU A 98 0.39 -0.67 -7.44
C LEU A 98 0.94 -1.90 -8.20
N PHE A 99 1.23 -1.71 -9.47
CA PHE A 99 1.96 -2.67 -10.28
C PHE A 99 3.46 -2.57 -10.04
N VAL A 100 4.09 -3.72 -9.81
CA VAL A 100 5.54 -3.81 -9.52
C VAL A 100 6.34 -4.30 -10.72
N ARG A 101 7.66 -4.09 -10.71
CA ARG A 101 8.64 -4.55 -11.72
C ARG A 101 8.47 -3.88 -13.09
N ASP A 102 8.19 -2.59 -13.13
CA ASP A 102 7.99 -1.80 -14.37
C ASP A 102 6.94 -2.40 -15.31
N LYS A 103 5.98 -3.16 -14.76
CA LYS A 103 4.90 -3.72 -15.54
C LYS A 103 4.07 -2.60 -16.15
N GLN A 104 3.73 -2.80 -17.43
CA GLN A 104 2.98 -1.84 -18.23
C GLN A 104 1.58 -2.40 -18.47
N PRO A 105 0.55 -1.90 -17.77
CA PRO A 105 -0.85 -2.16 -18.09
C PRO A 105 -1.15 -1.83 -19.56
N THR A 106 -1.97 -2.66 -20.19
CA THR A 106 -2.45 -2.39 -21.54
C THR A 106 -3.42 -1.21 -21.55
N ALA A 107 -3.62 -0.56 -22.70
CA ALA A 107 -4.60 0.52 -22.85
C ALA A 107 -6.01 0.13 -22.35
N LYS A 108 -6.44 -1.10 -22.62
CA LYS A 108 -7.72 -1.65 -22.14
C LYS A 108 -7.83 -1.72 -20.62
N MET A 109 -6.72 -1.96 -19.93
CA MET A 109 -6.69 -1.97 -18.46
C MET A 109 -6.80 -0.56 -17.91
N ILE A 110 -6.10 0.40 -18.53
CA ILE A 110 -6.14 1.82 -18.15
C ILE A 110 -7.55 2.39 -18.36
N GLU A 111 -8.18 2.07 -19.49
CA GLU A 111 -9.55 2.43 -19.82
C GLU A 111 -10.53 1.88 -18.77
N LEU A 112 -10.53 0.55 -18.54
CA LEU A 112 -11.42 -0.07 -17.55
C LEU A 112 -11.19 0.49 -16.13
N ALA A 113 -9.95 0.73 -15.73
CA ALA A 113 -9.65 1.30 -14.43
C ALA A 113 -10.19 2.73 -14.30
N SER A 114 -10.12 3.52 -15.38
CA SER A 114 -10.69 4.87 -15.39
C SER A 114 -12.22 4.85 -15.30
N GLU A 115 -12.88 3.91 -16.00
CA GLU A 115 -14.34 3.72 -15.94
C GLU A 115 -14.84 3.30 -14.56
N THR A 116 -14.02 2.54 -13.83
CA THR A 116 -14.34 1.97 -12.51
C THR A 116 -13.78 2.78 -11.33
N GLY A 117 -13.10 3.90 -11.61
CA GLY A 117 -12.53 4.77 -10.57
C GLY A 117 -11.29 4.20 -9.86
N ILE A 118 -10.65 3.18 -10.43
CA ILE A 118 -9.46 2.54 -9.88
C ILE A 118 -8.20 3.29 -10.31
N CYS A 119 -7.43 3.76 -9.33
CA CYS A 119 -6.14 4.37 -9.57
C CYS A 119 -5.07 3.30 -9.87
N LEU A 120 -4.40 3.43 -11.01
CA LEU A 120 -3.30 2.56 -11.40
C LEU A 120 -1.97 3.27 -11.25
N ILE A 121 -1.08 2.66 -10.49
CA ILE A 121 0.28 3.14 -10.24
C ILE A 121 1.24 2.02 -10.69
N THR A 122 2.40 2.38 -11.24
CA THR A 122 3.48 1.42 -11.52
C THR A 122 4.79 1.87 -10.91
N THR A 123 5.59 0.93 -10.43
CA THR A 123 6.95 1.15 -9.92
C THR A 123 7.93 0.16 -10.52
N ARG A 124 9.19 0.60 -10.67
CA ARG A 124 10.32 -0.25 -11.03
C ARG A 124 10.69 -1.27 -9.96
N PHE A 125 10.24 -1.08 -8.73
CA PHE A 125 10.60 -1.93 -7.61
C PHE A 125 9.96 -3.32 -7.71
N SER A 126 10.63 -4.33 -7.14
CA SER A 126 10.02 -5.64 -6.94
C SER A 126 8.92 -5.56 -5.88
N MET A 127 8.02 -6.54 -5.84
CA MET A 127 6.99 -6.63 -4.79
C MET A 127 7.61 -6.51 -3.40
N PHE A 128 8.57 -7.39 -3.07
CA PHE A 128 9.25 -7.37 -1.78
C PHE A 128 9.87 -6.01 -1.43
N ARG A 129 10.48 -5.32 -2.41
CA ARG A 129 11.08 -4.00 -2.18
C ARG A 129 10.02 -2.93 -1.94
N ALA A 130 8.98 -2.88 -2.78
CA ALA A 130 7.89 -1.92 -2.63
C ALA A 130 7.19 -2.11 -1.27
N SER A 131 6.81 -3.35 -0.93
CA SER A 131 6.21 -3.69 0.36
C SER A 131 7.12 -3.32 1.53
N GLY A 132 8.41 -3.64 1.45
CA GLY A 132 9.38 -3.32 2.51
C GLY A 132 9.60 -1.81 2.71
N ILE A 133 9.58 -1.01 1.63
CA ILE A 133 9.64 0.44 1.71
C ILE A 133 8.40 0.97 2.44
N LEU A 134 7.21 0.58 1.99
CA LEU A 134 5.96 1.10 2.54
C LEU A 134 5.74 0.69 4.00
N PHE A 135 5.95 -0.58 4.32
CA PHE A 135 5.87 -1.09 5.68
C PHE A 135 6.90 -0.42 6.60
N GLY A 136 8.13 -0.19 6.09
CA GLY A 136 9.17 0.53 6.83
C GLY A 136 8.86 2.00 7.11
N HIS A 137 7.90 2.59 6.40
CA HIS A 137 7.41 3.96 6.61
C HIS A 137 6.08 4.00 7.39
N GLY A 138 5.64 2.88 7.95
CA GLY A 138 4.46 2.82 8.83
C GLY A 138 3.14 2.53 8.11
N LEU A 139 3.15 2.16 6.82
CA LEU A 139 1.93 1.66 6.19
C LEU A 139 1.64 0.23 6.69
N PRO A 140 0.53 -0.02 7.40
CA PRO A 140 0.22 -1.34 7.94
C PRO A 140 0.03 -2.39 6.84
N ALA A 141 0.46 -3.61 7.11
CA ALA A 141 0.15 -4.75 6.24
C ALA A 141 -1.21 -5.35 6.61
N VAL A 142 -1.94 -5.84 5.61
CA VAL A 142 -3.09 -6.71 5.85
C VAL A 142 -2.58 -8.10 6.21
N TYR A 143 -2.90 -8.54 7.44
CA TYR A 143 -2.44 -9.74 8.18
C TYR A 143 -1.08 -9.64 8.89
#